data_AF-A0AAV7B574-F1
#
_entry.id   AF-A0AAV7B574-F1
#
_cell.length_a   1.000
_cell.length_b   1.000
_cell.length_c   1.000
_cell.angle_alpha   90.00
_cell.angle_beta   90.00
_cell.angle_gamma   90.00
#
_symmetry.space_group_name_H-M   'P 1'
#
loop_
_entity.id
_entity.type
_entity.pdbx_description
1 polymer ?
#
loop_
_entity_poly.entity_id
_entity_poly.type
_entity_poly.pdbx_seq_one_letter_code
_entity_poly.pdbx_strand_id
1 'polypeptide(L)'
;MIWTSMFLILFFSQLSSSQAEEQEQVDGLVDEESSEMENRLSAEESNKDLEKLLLGHVEITVPPEKRPLLPPKMTAKLSFNATLISQNENGVIIEKLEEKEEDWHEDEDEETDVETSMEDKIVLATTAQPATTLPADDNLSYILSRLSAIEAAIHRLNVQFYGLDVKVSQMSQSVSKMRTKISEAEDTLATVSEMNARNQKQIGQIEGCLKGRRYYRKCFLIFQHFENYATAQQLCHNRGGNLAMPIDQNEFAALAQYVHDAFFPFNWPIWIGINDLRSEGMYTFENGHRVSYFNWYKDPLVTQPNGGILENCVSISSDDGKWWDNDCSRRMYYICEY
;
A
#
# COMPACT_ATOMS: atom_id res chain seq x y z
N MET A 1 -42.81 -29.90 74.32
CA MET A 1 -42.59 -30.62 73.05
C MET A 1 -43.63 -30.34 71.96
N ILE A 2 -44.79 -29.73 72.25
CA ILE A 2 -45.83 -29.47 71.22
C ILE A 2 -45.59 -28.14 70.46
N TRP A 3 -44.97 -27.14 71.11
CA TRP A 3 -44.75 -25.81 70.53
C TRP A 3 -43.67 -25.75 69.45
N THR A 4 -42.66 -26.63 69.51
CA THR A 4 -41.61 -26.73 68.48
C THR A 4 -42.12 -27.35 67.18
N SER A 5 -43.17 -28.18 67.26
CA SER A 5 -43.79 -28.83 66.09
C SER A 5 -44.68 -27.85 65.30
N MET A 6 -45.41 -26.95 65.97
CA MET A 6 -46.22 -25.93 65.28
C MET A 6 -45.36 -24.86 64.60
N PHE A 7 -44.22 -24.48 65.18
CA PHE A 7 -43.33 -23.49 64.57
C PHE A 7 -42.66 -24.01 63.29
N LEU A 8 -42.25 -25.28 63.26
CA LEU A 8 -41.71 -25.90 62.05
C LEU A 8 -42.75 -26.01 60.93
N ILE A 9 -43.99 -26.38 61.26
CA ILE A 9 -45.07 -26.48 60.26
C ILE A 9 -45.38 -25.10 59.65
N LEU A 10 -45.48 -24.04 60.48
CA LEU A 10 -45.69 -22.68 59.97
C LEU A 10 -44.51 -22.19 59.12
N PHE A 11 -43.27 -22.48 59.52
CA PHE A 11 -42.08 -22.08 58.77
C PHE A 11 -41.98 -22.81 57.42
N PHE A 12 -42.30 -24.10 57.35
CA PHE A 12 -42.35 -24.85 56.09
C PHE A 12 -43.51 -24.42 55.19
N SER A 13 -44.68 -24.09 55.74
CA SER A 13 -45.79 -23.54 54.96
C SER A 13 -45.46 -22.16 54.37
N GLN A 14 -44.75 -21.32 55.12
CA GLN A 14 -44.34 -19.98 54.63
C GLN A 14 -43.21 -20.06 53.60
N LEU A 15 -42.28 -20.99 53.75
CA LEU A 15 -41.22 -21.23 52.78
C LEU A 15 -41.78 -21.81 51.47
N SER A 16 -42.78 -22.70 51.56
CA SER A 16 -43.48 -23.23 50.39
C SER A 16 -44.30 -22.18 49.64
N SER A 17 -44.88 -21.19 50.33
CA SER A 17 -45.63 -20.11 49.66
C SER A 17 -44.68 -19.13 48.96
N SER A 18 -43.54 -18.82 49.59
CA SER A 18 -42.52 -17.95 49.00
C SER A 18 -41.90 -18.55 47.73
N GLN A 19 -41.68 -19.86 47.67
CA GLN A 19 -41.17 -20.51 46.47
C GLN A 19 -42.22 -20.62 45.35
N ALA A 20 -43.52 -20.64 45.69
CA ALA A 20 -44.58 -20.64 44.69
C ALA A 20 -44.73 -19.26 44.01
N GLU A 21 -44.60 -18.17 44.78
CA GLU A 21 -44.62 -16.79 44.24
C GLU A 21 -43.42 -16.51 43.31
N GLU A 22 -42.24 -17.03 43.64
CA GLU A 22 -41.03 -16.85 42.83
C GLU A 22 -41.12 -17.62 41.50
N GLN A 23 -41.75 -18.80 41.51
CA GLN A 23 -41.98 -19.60 40.31
C GLN A 23 -43.01 -18.96 39.37
N GLU A 24 -44.11 -18.40 39.90
CA GLU A 24 -45.15 -17.72 39.13
C GLU A 24 -44.62 -16.41 38.47
N GLN A 25 -43.67 -15.74 39.14
CA GLN A 25 -43.00 -14.55 38.59
C GLN A 25 -41.99 -14.88 37.48
N VAL A 26 -41.31 -16.04 37.56
CA VAL A 26 -40.43 -16.53 36.49
C VAL A 26 -41.24 -17.01 35.29
N ASP A 27 -42.33 -17.75 35.52
CA ASP A 27 -43.20 -18.24 34.44
C ASP A 27 -43.85 -17.07 33.69
N GLY A 28 -44.26 -16.01 34.39
CA GLY A 28 -44.79 -14.78 33.76
C GLY A 28 -43.77 -14.01 32.91
N LEU A 29 -42.49 -13.98 33.31
CA LEU A 29 -41.41 -13.36 32.52
C LEU A 29 -41.08 -14.15 31.26
N VAL A 30 -41.14 -15.48 31.32
CA VAL A 30 -40.91 -16.37 30.17
C VAL A 30 -42.04 -16.23 29.15
N ASP A 31 -43.29 -16.08 29.60
CA ASP A 31 -44.44 -15.87 28.71
C ASP A 31 -44.40 -14.49 28.02
N GLU A 32 -43.94 -13.44 28.72
CA GLU A 32 -43.79 -12.10 28.14
C GLU A 32 -42.68 -12.07 27.07
N GLU A 33 -41.53 -12.71 27.33
CA GLU A 33 -40.40 -12.78 26.39
C GLU A 33 -40.72 -13.66 25.16
N SER A 34 -41.52 -14.72 25.34
CA SER A 34 -42.03 -15.55 24.23
C SER A 34 -42.99 -14.78 23.32
N SER A 35 -43.88 -13.96 23.91
CA SER A 35 -44.81 -13.12 23.14
C SER A 35 -44.10 -12.00 22.37
N GLU A 36 -43.00 -11.47 22.92
CA GLU A 36 -42.18 -10.45 22.26
C GLU A 36 -41.37 -11.04 21.10
N MET A 37 -40.89 -12.29 21.24
CA MET A 37 -40.23 -13.02 20.15
C MET A 37 -41.17 -13.33 18.98
N GLU A 38 -42.39 -13.80 19.24
CA GLU A 38 -43.37 -14.09 18.18
C GLU A 38 -43.76 -12.82 17.39
N ASN A 39 -43.89 -11.68 18.07
CA ASN A 39 -44.15 -10.40 17.40
C ASN A 39 -42.97 -9.93 16.54
N ARG A 40 -41.71 -10.21 16.94
CA ARG A 40 -40.52 -9.86 16.14
C ARG A 40 -40.37 -10.75 14.91
N LEU A 41 -40.68 -12.06 15.02
CA LEU A 41 -40.70 -12.97 13.87
C LEU A 41 -41.78 -12.58 12.85
N SER A 42 -42.97 -12.18 13.30
CA SER A 42 -44.05 -11.72 12.42
C SER A 42 -43.70 -10.40 11.68
N ALA A 43 -43.00 -9.48 12.35
CA ALA A 43 -42.53 -8.23 11.74
C ALA A 43 -41.42 -8.46 10.69
N GLU A 44 -40.57 -9.45 10.89
CA GLU A 44 -39.48 -9.80 9.98
C GLU A 44 -39.98 -10.52 8.71
N GLU A 45 -41.03 -11.33 8.84
CA GLU A 45 -41.69 -12.00 7.71
C GLU A 45 -42.47 -11.01 6.83
N SER A 46 -43.14 -10.02 7.44
CA SER A 46 -43.81 -8.93 6.70
C SER A 46 -42.83 -8.02 5.94
N ASN A 47 -41.62 -7.81 6.47
CA ASN A 47 -40.60 -7.00 5.82
C ASN A 47 -39.97 -7.72 4.61
N LYS A 48 -39.88 -9.05 4.68
CA LYS A 48 -39.39 -9.92 3.59
C LYS A 48 -40.35 -9.97 2.39
N ASP A 49 -41.65 -9.85 2.64
CA ASP A 49 -42.67 -9.75 1.60
C ASP A 49 -42.71 -8.35 0.93
N LEU A 50 -42.37 -7.29 1.67
CA LEU A 50 -42.15 -5.94 1.14
C LEU A 50 -40.90 -5.85 0.25
N GLU A 51 -39.82 -6.55 0.59
CA GLU A 51 -38.60 -6.64 -0.23
C GLU A 51 -38.86 -7.37 -1.57
N LYS A 52 -39.72 -8.41 -1.56
CA LYS A 52 -40.15 -9.12 -2.78
C LYS A 52 -41.06 -8.29 -3.70
N LEU A 53 -41.80 -7.32 -3.17
CA LEU A 53 -42.67 -6.43 -3.95
C LEU A 53 -41.91 -5.24 -4.58
N LEU A 54 -40.76 -4.85 -4.03
CA LEU A 54 -39.96 -3.73 -4.53
C LEU A 54 -38.93 -4.12 -5.60
N LEU A 55 -38.55 -5.41 -5.69
CA LEU A 55 -37.62 -5.92 -6.70
C LEU A 55 -38.35 -6.70 -7.80
N GLY A 56 -39.10 -5.96 -8.60
CA GLY A 56 -39.60 -6.44 -9.88
C GLY A 56 -38.44 -6.75 -10.85
N HIS A 57 -38.22 -8.04 -11.10
CA HIS A 57 -37.55 -8.66 -12.25
C HIS A 57 -36.58 -7.78 -13.05
N VAL A 58 -35.30 -7.82 -12.67
CA VAL A 58 -34.19 -7.61 -13.63
C VAL A 58 -33.34 -8.88 -13.61
N GLU A 59 -33.58 -9.73 -14.61
CA GLU A 59 -32.78 -10.92 -14.85
C GLU A 59 -31.47 -10.48 -15.54
N ILE A 60 -30.39 -10.32 -14.76
CA ILE A 60 -29.05 -10.12 -15.31
C ILE A 60 -28.42 -11.51 -15.45
N THR A 61 -28.36 -12.01 -16.67
CA THR A 61 -27.59 -13.21 -17.00
C THR A 61 -26.09 -12.88 -16.92
N VAL A 62 -25.43 -13.38 -15.87
CA VAL A 62 -23.98 -13.30 -15.70
C VAL A 62 -23.34 -14.46 -16.50
N PRO A 63 -22.46 -14.21 -17.48
CA PRO A 63 -21.74 -15.27 -18.17
C PRO A 63 -20.68 -15.91 -17.26
N PRO A 64 -20.33 -17.20 -17.44
CA PRO A 64 -19.42 -17.90 -16.54
C PRO A 64 -18.01 -17.29 -16.54
N GLU A 65 -17.53 -17.06 -15.33
CA GLU A 65 -16.26 -16.44 -14.98
C GLU A 65 -15.08 -17.24 -15.53
N LYS A 66 -14.26 -16.61 -16.40
CA LYS A 66 -12.99 -17.17 -16.84
C LYS A 66 -11.99 -17.10 -15.69
N ARG A 67 -11.39 -18.25 -15.37
CA ARG A 67 -10.27 -18.43 -14.44
C ARG A 67 -9.21 -17.32 -14.61
N PRO A 68 -8.67 -16.72 -13.53
CA PRO A 68 -7.65 -15.68 -13.64
C PRO A 68 -6.39 -16.25 -14.31
N LEU A 69 -5.99 -15.64 -15.43
CA LEU A 69 -4.68 -15.86 -16.01
C LEU A 69 -3.64 -15.21 -15.09
N LEU A 70 -2.69 -16.00 -14.59
CA LEU A 70 -1.50 -15.48 -13.92
C LEU A 70 -0.80 -14.48 -14.86
N PRO A 71 -0.36 -13.31 -14.38
CA PRO A 71 0.45 -12.42 -15.20
C PRO A 71 1.79 -13.10 -15.53
N PRO A 72 2.35 -12.88 -16.74
CA PRO A 72 3.68 -13.36 -17.07
C PRO A 72 4.70 -12.76 -16.09
N LYS A 73 5.61 -13.59 -15.58
CA LYS A 73 6.75 -13.15 -14.78
C LYS A 73 7.62 -12.23 -15.64
N MET A 74 7.45 -10.93 -15.49
CA MET A 74 8.44 -9.96 -15.93
C MET A 74 9.55 -9.90 -14.89
N THR A 75 10.61 -10.68 -15.08
CA THR A 75 11.86 -10.54 -14.33
C THR A 75 12.63 -9.34 -14.89
N ALA A 76 12.36 -8.15 -14.37
CA ALA A 76 13.26 -7.02 -14.54
C ALA A 76 14.51 -7.27 -13.69
N LYS A 77 15.67 -7.49 -14.33
CA LYS A 77 16.98 -7.44 -13.68
C LYS A 77 17.23 -6.00 -13.19
N LEU A 78 16.98 -5.74 -11.90
CA LEU A 78 17.57 -4.60 -11.21
C LEU A 78 18.99 -4.99 -10.79
N SER A 79 19.99 -4.60 -11.58
CA SER A 79 21.39 -4.59 -11.14
C SER A 79 21.56 -3.41 -10.18
N PHE A 80 21.66 -3.69 -8.89
CA PHE A 80 22.18 -2.76 -7.90
C PHE A 80 23.69 -3.01 -7.78
N ASN A 81 24.51 -2.11 -8.31
CA ASN A 81 25.92 -2.04 -7.93
C ASN A 81 25.99 -1.39 -6.54
N ALA A 82 26.01 -2.20 -5.49
CA ALA A 82 26.33 -1.73 -4.15
C ALA A 82 27.86 -1.71 -3.98
N THR A 83 28.46 -0.51 -3.97
CA THR A 83 29.85 -0.33 -3.54
C THR A 83 29.85 -0.14 -2.03
N LEU A 84 30.33 -1.14 -1.27
CA LEU A 84 30.64 -0.95 0.15
C LEU A 84 31.91 -0.11 0.28
N ILE A 85 31.77 1.14 0.75
CA ILE A 85 32.90 1.96 1.17
C ILE A 85 33.02 1.80 2.69
N SER A 86 34.04 1.08 3.14
CA SER A 86 34.47 1.15 4.54
C SER A 86 35.74 2.00 4.63
N GLN A 87 35.77 2.94 5.57
CA GLN A 87 36.94 3.77 5.84
C GLN A 87 37.71 3.17 7.02
N ASN A 88 39.01 2.96 6.83
CA ASN A 88 40.01 2.95 7.90
C ASN A 88 41.17 3.85 7.49
N GLU A 89 41.96 4.29 8.48
CA GLU A 89 42.70 5.56 8.47
C GLU A 89 43.85 5.68 7.46
N ASN A 90 44.06 4.73 6.52
CA ASN A 90 45.21 4.76 5.59
C ASN A 90 44.92 4.35 4.12
N GLY A 91 43.71 4.57 3.58
CA GLY A 91 43.45 4.57 2.12
C GLY A 91 42.74 3.32 1.53
N VAL A 92 42.19 3.49 0.33
CA VAL A 92 41.15 2.65 -0.31
C VAL A 92 41.73 1.40 -1.02
N ILE A 93 41.18 0.21 -0.74
CA ILE A 93 41.41 -1.04 -1.50
C ILE A 93 40.12 -1.45 -2.21
N ILE A 94 40.22 -1.84 -3.49
CA ILE A 94 39.13 -2.41 -4.29
C ILE A 94 39.30 -3.94 -4.30
N GLU A 95 38.37 -4.67 -3.68
CA GLU A 95 38.30 -6.14 -3.77
C GLU A 95 37.38 -6.54 -4.93
N LYS A 96 37.87 -7.42 -5.82
CA LYS A 96 37.15 -7.93 -7.00
C LYS A 96 36.71 -9.36 -6.68
N LEU A 97 35.40 -9.63 -6.69
CA LEU A 97 34.87 -10.99 -6.61
C LEU A 97 34.70 -11.55 -8.03
N GLU A 98 35.26 -12.74 -8.28
CA GLU A 98 35.13 -13.52 -9.51
C GLU A 98 33.72 -14.11 -9.63
N GLU A 99 33.10 -13.95 -10.81
CA GLU A 99 31.84 -14.59 -11.16
C GLU A 99 32.07 -16.02 -11.67
N LYS A 100 31.31 -16.97 -11.14
CA LYS A 100 31.17 -18.34 -11.65
C LYS A 100 30.13 -18.34 -12.77
N GLU A 101 30.53 -18.72 -13.99
CA GLU A 101 29.62 -19.03 -15.09
C GLU A 101 28.93 -20.38 -14.82
N GLU A 102 27.60 -20.39 -14.78
CA GLU A 102 26.78 -21.59 -14.91
C GLU A 102 26.27 -21.69 -16.36
N ASP A 103 26.65 -22.79 -16.98
CA ASP A 103 26.36 -23.28 -18.32
C ASP A 103 24.89 -23.71 -18.47
N TRP A 104 24.20 -23.22 -19.50
CA TRP A 104 22.92 -23.78 -19.96
C TRP A 104 22.84 -23.75 -21.48
N HIS A 105 22.71 -24.96 -22.04
CA HIS A 105 22.42 -25.25 -23.44
C HIS A 105 21.01 -24.77 -23.84
N GLU A 106 20.90 -24.11 -24.99
CA GLU A 106 19.65 -23.89 -25.72
C GLU A 106 19.68 -24.67 -27.04
N ASP A 107 18.57 -25.36 -27.30
CA ASP A 107 18.32 -26.26 -28.43
C ASP A 107 18.27 -25.53 -29.78
N GLU A 108 18.84 -26.17 -30.80
CA GLU A 108 18.81 -25.74 -32.20
C GLU A 108 17.45 -26.11 -32.84
N ASP A 109 16.74 -25.11 -33.36
CA ASP A 109 15.69 -25.31 -34.37
C ASP A 109 16.16 -24.69 -35.70
N GLU A 110 16.30 -25.56 -36.70
CA GLU A 110 16.59 -25.26 -38.11
C GLU A 110 15.42 -24.50 -38.75
N GLU A 111 15.70 -23.37 -39.40
CA GLU A 111 14.87 -22.88 -40.49
C GLU A 111 15.75 -22.29 -41.60
N THR A 112 15.71 -22.96 -42.75
CA THR A 112 16.32 -22.57 -44.02
C THR A 112 15.52 -21.46 -44.66
N ASP A 113 16.17 -20.44 -45.25
CA ASP A 113 15.95 -20.08 -46.66
C ASP A 113 16.89 -18.96 -47.18
N VAL A 114 17.62 -19.34 -48.24
CA VAL A 114 17.88 -18.64 -49.52
C VAL A 114 18.56 -17.26 -49.51
N GLU A 115 19.82 -17.33 -49.96
CA GLU A 115 20.63 -16.37 -50.73
C GLU A 115 20.03 -15.02 -51.13
N THR A 116 20.76 -13.93 -50.87
CA THR A 116 21.22 -13.07 -51.98
C THR A 116 22.57 -12.44 -51.66
N SER A 117 23.56 -12.78 -52.47
CA SER A 117 24.88 -12.18 -52.55
C SER A 117 24.83 -10.69 -52.86
N MET A 118 25.63 -9.88 -52.17
CA MET A 118 26.31 -8.73 -52.78
C MET A 118 27.47 -8.29 -51.89
N GLU A 119 28.64 -8.85 -52.18
CA GLU A 119 29.92 -8.39 -51.67
C GLU A 119 30.23 -7.01 -52.26
N ASP A 120 30.21 -5.97 -51.42
CA ASP A 120 30.79 -4.67 -51.78
C ASP A 120 32.31 -4.83 -51.81
N LYS A 121 32.80 -5.18 -53.00
CA LYS A 121 34.20 -5.03 -53.39
C LYS A 121 34.55 -3.55 -53.32
N ILE A 122 35.25 -3.18 -52.27
CA ILE A 122 36.05 -1.95 -52.23
C ILE A 122 37.08 -2.07 -53.36
N VAL A 123 36.76 -1.49 -54.51
CA VAL A 123 37.71 -1.30 -55.60
C VAL A 123 38.72 -0.27 -55.13
N LEU A 124 39.80 -0.76 -54.52
CA LEU A 124 41.05 -0.01 -54.42
C LEU A 124 41.50 0.25 -55.86
N ALA A 125 41.20 1.43 -56.37
CA ALA A 125 41.73 1.91 -57.64
C ALA A 125 43.24 2.12 -57.45
N THR A 126 43.99 1.03 -57.58
CA THR A 126 45.43 1.07 -57.79
C THR A 126 45.63 1.69 -59.17
N THR A 127 45.69 3.02 -59.22
CA THR A 127 46.16 3.73 -60.42
C THR A 127 47.61 3.32 -60.61
N ALA A 128 47.84 2.42 -61.56
CA ALA A 128 49.14 2.11 -62.09
C ALA A 128 49.84 3.42 -62.47
N GLN A 129 51.00 3.70 -61.86
CA GLN A 129 51.92 4.70 -62.38
C GLN A 129 52.48 4.16 -63.70
N PRO A 130 52.35 4.88 -64.83
CA PRO A 130 53.30 4.71 -65.90
C PRO A 130 54.58 5.44 -65.47
N ALA A 131 55.67 4.70 -65.34
CA ALA A 131 57.00 5.27 -65.37
C ALA A 131 57.22 5.83 -66.79
N THR A 132 56.91 7.11 -66.98
CA THR A 132 57.29 7.88 -68.16
C THR A 132 58.04 9.13 -67.70
N THR A 133 59.36 9.04 -67.76
CA THR A 133 60.25 10.20 -67.86
C THR A 133 59.89 10.97 -69.14
N LEU A 134 59.43 12.23 -69.06
CA LEU A 134 59.31 13.23 -70.16
C LEU A 134 58.74 14.58 -69.61
N PRO A 135 58.74 15.69 -70.40
CA PRO A 135 59.46 16.96 -70.17
C PRO A 135 58.80 17.94 -69.17
N ALA A 136 59.55 18.98 -68.79
CA ALA A 136 59.21 19.93 -67.70
C ALA A 136 57.90 20.74 -67.83
N ASP A 137 57.24 20.76 -68.99
CA ASP A 137 56.02 21.55 -69.24
C ASP A 137 54.70 20.84 -68.83
N ASP A 138 54.68 19.50 -68.76
CA ASP A 138 53.48 18.73 -68.34
C ASP A 138 53.28 18.75 -66.81
N ASN A 139 54.36 18.99 -66.06
CA ASN A 139 54.35 19.05 -64.60
C ASN A 139 53.52 20.24 -64.09
N LEU A 140 53.58 21.39 -64.78
CA LEU A 140 52.85 22.60 -64.38
C LEU A 140 51.34 22.45 -64.62
N SER A 141 50.92 21.89 -65.76
CA SER A 141 49.50 21.63 -66.06
C SER A 141 48.89 20.62 -65.07
N TYR A 142 49.64 19.58 -64.70
CA TYR A 142 49.22 18.64 -63.66
C TYR A 142 49.03 19.34 -62.30
N ILE A 143 50.00 20.16 -61.87
CA ILE A 143 49.93 20.92 -60.61
C ILE A 143 48.72 21.87 -60.60
N LEU A 144 48.47 22.59 -61.69
CA LEU A 144 47.33 23.51 -61.83
C LEU A 144 45.98 22.79 -61.78
N SER A 145 45.86 21.61 -62.41
CA SER A 145 44.64 20.79 -62.33
C SER A 145 44.34 20.32 -60.90
N ARG A 146 45.38 20.01 -60.12
CA ARG A 146 45.25 19.58 -58.71
C ARG A 146 44.91 20.75 -57.81
N LEU A 147 45.47 21.93 -58.05
CA LEU A 147 45.11 23.17 -57.34
C LEU A 147 43.63 23.51 -57.54
N SER A 148 43.11 23.44 -58.78
CA SER A 148 41.68 23.69 -59.04
C SER A 148 40.77 22.64 -58.39
N ALA A 149 41.18 21.37 -58.38
CA ALA A 149 40.46 20.31 -57.68
C ALA A 149 40.42 20.53 -56.16
N ILE A 150 41.53 21.01 -55.56
CA ILE A 150 41.61 21.36 -54.15
C ILE A 150 40.71 22.57 -53.84
N GLU A 151 40.72 23.61 -54.68
CA GLU A 151 39.88 24.80 -54.51
C GLU A 151 38.38 24.46 -54.57
N ALA A 152 37.99 23.60 -55.52
CA ALA A 152 36.62 23.08 -55.58
C ALA A 152 36.25 22.23 -54.35
N ALA A 153 37.20 21.45 -53.82
CA ALA A 153 37.00 20.69 -52.58
C ALA A 153 36.83 21.61 -51.36
N ILE A 154 37.64 22.67 -51.23
CA ILE A 154 37.53 23.68 -50.17
C ILE A 154 36.15 24.36 -50.23
N HIS A 155 35.69 24.76 -51.41
CA HIS A 155 34.36 25.36 -51.55
C HIS A 155 33.24 24.40 -51.15
N ARG A 156 33.31 23.13 -51.57
CA ARG A 156 32.32 22.10 -51.16
C ARG A 156 32.30 21.92 -49.65
N LEU A 157 33.49 21.87 -49.02
CA LEU A 157 33.61 21.72 -47.58
C LEU A 157 33.02 22.92 -46.83
N ASN A 158 33.27 24.15 -47.29
CA ASN A 158 32.70 25.36 -46.70
C ASN A 158 31.16 25.34 -46.77
N VAL A 159 30.57 24.97 -47.92
CA VAL A 159 29.11 24.86 -48.05
C VAL A 159 28.55 23.81 -47.08
N GLN A 160 29.22 22.66 -46.94
CA GLN A 160 28.81 21.64 -45.97
C GLN A 160 28.92 22.15 -44.52
N PHE A 161 29.99 22.86 -44.19
CA PHE A 161 30.19 23.45 -42.86
C PHE A 161 29.07 24.44 -42.49
N TYR A 162 28.73 25.38 -43.39
CA TYR A 162 27.60 26.28 -43.19
C TYR A 162 26.26 25.54 -43.06
N GLY A 163 26.06 24.48 -43.86
CA GLY A 163 24.87 23.64 -43.75
C GLY A 163 24.76 22.92 -42.41
N LEU A 164 25.89 22.53 -41.82
CA LEU A 164 25.94 21.96 -40.47
C LEU A 164 25.63 23.02 -39.42
N ASP A 165 26.18 24.23 -39.52
CA ASP A 165 25.91 25.33 -38.57
C ASP A 165 24.41 25.66 -38.47
N VAL A 166 23.71 25.71 -39.62
CA VAL A 166 22.26 25.94 -39.66
C VAL A 166 21.51 24.82 -38.94
N LYS A 167 21.88 23.56 -39.21
CA LYS A 167 21.28 22.39 -38.54
C LYS A 167 21.54 22.40 -37.04
N VAL A 168 22.75 22.76 -36.60
CA VAL A 168 23.12 22.88 -35.19
C VAL A 168 22.30 23.98 -34.53
N SER A 169 22.12 25.13 -35.17
CA SER A 169 21.29 26.23 -34.67
C SER A 169 19.81 25.82 -34.54
N GLN A 170 19.26 25.13 -35.55
CA GLN A 170 17.90 24.61 -35.53
C GLN A 170 17.71 23.55 -34.43
N MET A 171 18.69 22.66 -34.26
CA MET A 171 18.69 21.66 -33.20
C MET A 171 18.74 22.33 -31.83
N SER A 172 19.60 23.34 -31.65
CA SER A 172 19.73 24.12 -30.41
C SER A 172 18.41 24.78 -30.00
N GLN A 173 17.68 25.37 -30.95
CA GLN A 173 16.35 25.94 -30.70
C GLN A 173 15.30 24.89 -30.35
N SER A 174 15.40 23.70 -30.94
CA SER A 174 14.47 22.60 -30.64
C SER A 174 14.73 22.06 -29.23
N VAL A 175 16.00 21.95 -28.84
CA VAL A 175 16.42 21.57 -27.48
C VAL A 175 15.99 22.61 -26.45
N SER A 176 16.09 23.91 -26.73
CA SER A 176 15.64 24.94 -25.80
C SER A 176 14.12 24.90 -25.58
N LYS A 177 13.33 24.71 -26.64
CA LYS A 177 11.87 24.51 -26.56
C LYS A 177 11.49 23.25 -25.79
N MET A 178 12.21 22.15 -25.99
CA MET A 178 11.98 20.92 -25.21
C MET A 178 12.29 21.16 -23.74
N ARG A 179 13.37 21.89 -23.42
CA ARG A 179 13.75 22.21 -22.04
C ARG A 179 12.67 23.01 -21.31
N THR A 180 12.08 24.02 -21.95
CA THR A 180 10.99 24.80 -21.33
C THR A 180 9.75 23.94 -21.12
N LYS A 181 9.39 23.09 -22.10
CA LYS A 181 8.25 22.16 -21.96
C LYS A 181 8.45 21.10 -20.89
N ILE A 182 9.68 20.61 -20.70
CA ILE A 182 10.00 19.68 -19.62
C ILE A 182 9.81 20.38 -18.27
N SER A 183 10.30 21.61 -18.12
CA SER A 183 10.09 22.40 -16.90
C SER A 183 8.60 22.63 -16.62
N GLU A 184 7.81 22.99 -17.63
CA GLU A 184 6.35 23.15 -17.49
C GLU A 184 5.67 21.82 -17.10
N ALA A 185 6.09 20.71 -17.72
CA ALA A 185 5.56 19.39 -17.40
C ALA A 185 5.89 18.96 -15.96
N GLU A 186 7.10 19.22 -15.49
CA GLU A 186 7.52 18.98 -14.10
C GLU A 186 6.65 19.78 -13.11
N ASP A 187 6.39 21.05 -13.39
CA ASP A 187 5.51 21.88 -12.56
C ASP A 187 4.07 21.34 -12.55
N THR A 188 3.52 20.97 -13.72
CA THR A 188 2.16 20.39 -13.78
C THR A 188 2.09 19.06 -13.03
N LEU A 189 3.12 18.22 -13.11
CA LEU A 189 3.17 16.95 -12.38
C LEU A 189 3.20 17.17 -10.87
N ALA A 190 3.94 18.16 -10.38
CA ALA A 190 3.95 18.52 -8.98
C ALA A 190 2.54 18.93 -8.49
N THR A 191 1.84 19.76 -9.26
CA THR A 191 0.48 20.19 -8.91
C THR A 191 -0.53 19.04 -8.91
N VAL A 192 -0.46 18.14 -9.91
CA VAL A 192 -1.33 16.95 -9.99
C VAL A 192 -1.05 16.00 -8.84
N SER A 193 0.22 15.80 -8.48
CA SER A 193 0.61 15.00 -7.33
C SER A 193 0.00 15.54 -6.03
N GLU A 194 0.07 16.86 -5.83
CA GLU A 194 -0.52 17.49 -4.65
C GLU A 194 -2.05 17.37 -4.62
N MET A 195 -2.72 17.59 -5.76
CA MET A 195 -4.17 17.40 -5.86
C MET A 195 -4.57 15.94 -5.58
N ASN A 196 -3.81 14.97 -6.10
CA ASN A 196 -4.05 13.55 -5.85
C ASN A 196 -3.92 13.23 -4.36
N ALA A 197 -2.89 13.76 -3.68
CA ALA A 197 -2.72 13.60 -2.25
C ALA A 197 -3.89 14.19 -1.45
N ARG A 198 -4.39 15.39 -1.82
CA ARG A 198 -5.57 15.99 -1.18
C ARG A 198 -6.83 15.17 -1.43
N ASN A 199 -7.03 14.68 -2.65
CA ASN A 199 -8.18 13.84 -2.99
C ASN A 199 -8.17 12.53 -2.20
N GLN A 200 -7.01 11.88 -2.07
CA GLN A 200 -6.87 10.68 -1.24
C GLN A 200 -7.26 10.94 0.23
N LYS A 201 -6.88 12.09 0.78
CA LYS A 201 -7.29 12.48 2.14
C LYS A 201 -8.80 12.69 2.28
N GLN A 202 -9.43 13.35 1.31
CA GLN A 202 -10.87 13.57 1.32
C GLN A 202 -11.66 12.27 1.16
N ILE A 203 -11.20 11.39 0.27
CA ILE A 203 -11.79 10.05 0.09
C ILE A 203 -11.72 9.27 1.39
N GLY A 204 -10.55 9.25 2.06
CA GLY A 204 -10.39 8.56 3.35
C GLY A 204 -11.38 9.05 4.41
N GLN A 205 -11.54 10.36 4.55
CA GLN A 205 -12.51 10.96 5.49
C GLN A 205 -13.96 10.57 5.18
N ILE A 206 -14.36 10.60 3.91
CA ILE A 206 -15.72 10.23 3.48
C ILE A 206 -15.96 8.74 3.69
N GLU A 207 -15.01 7.89 3.27
CA GLU A 207 -15.09 6.44 3.47
C GLU A 207 -15.16 6.08 4.96
N GLY A 208 -14.39 6.78 5.79
CA GLY A 208 -14.40 6.60 7.23
C GLY A 208 -15.77 6.79 7.85
N CYS A 209 -16.52 7.80 7.40
CA CYS A 209 -17.86 8.06 7.93
C CYS A 209 -18.97 7.23 7.28
N LEU A 210 -18.83 6.86 6.01
CA LEU A 210 -19.87 6.12 5.27
C LEU A 210 -19.79 4.60 5.48
N LYS A 211 -18.58 4.04 5.51
CA LYS A 211 -18.35 2.59 5.69
C LYS A 211 -18.02 2.23 7.14
N GLY A 212 -17.50 3.20 7.89
CA GLY A 212 -17.09 3.01 9.27
C GLY A 212 -18.17 3.32 10.28
N ARG A 213 -17.77 3.68 11.50
CA ARG A 213 -18.67 4.14 12.56
C ARG A 213 -18.33 5.57 12.97
N ARG A 214 -19.36 6.43 12.97
CA ARG A 214 -19.24 7.83 13.43
C ARG A 214 -19.54 7.93 14.92
N TYR A 215 -18.66 8.62 15.65
CA TYR A 215 -18.90 9.02 17.04
C TYR A 215 -18.66 10.54 17.17
N TYR A 216 -19.73 11.28 17.47
CA TYR A 216 -19.74 12.75 17.41
C TYR A 216 -19.14 13.31 16.09
N ARG A 217 -17.94 13.88 16.18
CA ARG A 217 -17.21 14.55 15.08
C ARG A 217 -16.09 13.68 14.50
N LYS A 218 -15.84 12.50 15.05
CA LYS A 218 -14.84 11.55 14.57
C LYS A 218 -15.49 10.41 13.82
N CYS A 219 -14.81 9.90 12.81
CA CYS A 219 -15.22 8.70 12.09
C CYS A 219 -14.13 7.64 12.18
N PHE A 220 -14.51 6.42 12.53
CA PHE A 220 -13.61 5.30 12.70
C PHE A 220 -13.82 4.25 11.62
N LEU A 221 -12.74 3.75 11.02
CA LEU A 221 -12.79 2.70 10.01
C LEU A 221 -11.77 1.61 10.32
N ILE A 222 -12.26 0.38 10.40
CA ILE A 222 -11.44 -0.82 10.60
C ILE A 222 -10.88 -1.27 9.26
N PHE A 223 -9.58 -1.56 9.24
CA PHE A 223 -8.90 -2.17 8.10
C PHE A 223 -8.46 -3.59 8.44
N GLN A 224 -9.04 -4.57 7.75
CA GLN A 224 -8.77 -5.99 7.95
C GLN A 224 -7.54 -6.46 7.15
N HIS A 225 -6.45 -5.70 7.22
CA HIS A 225 -5.14 -6.08 6.66
C HIS A 225 -4.08 -6.01 7.75
N PHE A 226 -3.25 -7.05 7.83
CA PHE A 226 -2.20 -7.15 8.84
C PHE A 226 -1.04 -6.21 8.54
N GLU A 227 -0.86 -5.19 9.39
CA GLU A 227 0.28 -4.28 9.30
C GLU A 227 0.92 -4.03 10.66
N ASN A 228 2.20 -3.66 10.64
CA ASN A 228 2.88 -3.21 11.84
C ASN A 228 2.40 -1.81 12.24
N TYR A 229 2.68 -1.41 13.48
CA TYR A 229 2.16 -0.16 14.04
C TYR A 229 2.55 1.08 13.19
N ALA A 230 3.83 1.18 12.81
CA ALA A 230 4.34 2.33 12.07
C ALA A 230 3.72 2.43 10.66
N THR A 231 3.60 1.31 9.95
CA THR A 231 2.95 1.24 8.64
C THR A 231 1.45 1.55 8.76
N ALA A 232 0.78 1.02 9.78
CA ALA A 232 -0.65 1.28 10.01
C ALA A 232 -0.91 2.78 10.24
N GLN A 233 -0.10 3.44 11.07
CA GLN A 233 -0.15 4.89 11.27
C GLN A 233 0.07 5.66 9.96
N GLN A 234 1.07 5.26 9.17
CA GLN A 234 1.33 5.89 7.88
C GLN A 234 0.17 5.71 6.89
N LEU A 235 -0.47 4.54 6.86
CA LEU A 235 -1.62 4.26 6.00
C LEU A 235 -2.84 5.10 6.37
N CYS A 236 -3.11 5.30 7.67
CA CYS A 236 -4.15 6.21 8.12
C CYS A 236 -3.80 7.67 7.77
N HIS A 237 -2.54 8.07 7.97
CA HIS A 237 -2.07 9.42 7.68
C HIS A 237 -2.17 9.79 6.20
N ASN A 238 -1.81 8.86 5.31
CA ASN A 238 -1.92 9.03 3.86
C ASN A 238 -3.38 9.21 3.40
N ARG A 239 -4.34 8.66 4.16
CA ARG A 239 -5.77 8.82 3.95
C ARG A 239 -6.38 10.01 4.70
N GLY A 240 -5.57 10.87 5.31
CA GLY A 240 -6.05 12.10 5.95
C GLY A 240 -6.59 11.93 7.36
N GLY A 241 -6.27 10.80 8.00
CA GLY A 241 -6.60 10.48 9.38
C GLY A 241 -5.35 10.13 10.21
N ASN A 242 -5.54 9.43 11.32
CA ASN A 242 -4.49 8.81 12.12
C ASN A 242 -4.99 7.45 12.64
N LEU A 243 -4.14 6.64 13.26
CA LEU A 243 -4.66 5.53 14.08
C LEU A 243 -5.64 6.08 15.13
N ALA A 244 -6.65 5.30 15.48
CA ALA A 244 -7.72 5.74 16.39
C ALA A 244 -7.16 6.19 17.75
N MET A 245 -7.46 7.41 18.18
CA MET A 245 -6.98 8.01 19.43
C MET A 245 -8.17 8.33 20.35
N PRO A 246 -8.78 7.32 21.00
CA PRO A 246 -9.92 7.52 21.88
C PRO A 246 -9.52 8.34 23.11
N ILE A 247 -10.08 9.54 23.25
CA ILE A 247 -9.66 10.50 24.30
C ILE A 247 -10.35 10.26 25.64
N ASP A 248 -11.57 9.73 25.62
CA ASP A 248 -12.39 9.53 26.81
C ASP A 248 -12.97 8.11 26.85
N GLN A 249 -13.57 7.76 28.00
CA GLN A 249 -14.14 6.44 28.22
C GLN A 249 -15.33 6.15 27.30
N ASN A 250 -16.13 7.17 26.93
CA ASN A 250 -17.34 6.98 26.14
C ASN A 250 -17.02 6.73 24.66
N GLU A 251 -16.07 7.49 24.11
CA GLU A 251 -15.50 7.29 22.77
C GLU A 251 -14.82 5.94 22.71
N PHE A 252 -14.05 5.58 23.75
CA PHE A 252 -13.44 4.27 23.84
C PHE A 252 -14.48 3.14 23.83
N ALA A 253 -15.55 3.24 24.63
CA ALA A 253 -16.61 2.23 24.67
C ALA A 253 -17.30 2.05 23.32
N ALA A 254 -17.58 3.16 22.60
CA ALA A 254 -18.17 3.10 21.26
C ALA A 254 -17.22 2.46 20.23
N LEU A 255 -15.91 2.73 20.34
CA LEU A 255 -14.88 2.11 19.52
C LEU A 255 -14.76 0.60 19.81
N ALA A 256 -14.70 0.21 21.08
CA ALA A 256 -14.63 -1.19 21.49
C ALA A 256 -15.84 -1.99 21.02
N GLN A 257 -17.05 -1.41 21.11
CA GLN A 257 -18.26 -2.04 20.57
C GLN A 257 -18.18 -2.20 19.05
N TYR A 258 -17.69 -1.20 18.32
CA TYR A 258 -17.51 -1.29 16.86
C TYR A 258 -16.57 -2.41 16.47
N VAL A 259 -15.46 -2.55 17.21
CA VAL A 259 -14.49 -3.62 17.01
C VAL A 259 -15.10 -4.99 17.30
N HIS A 260 -15.80 -5.12 18.43
CA HIS A 260 -16.48 -6.36 18.80
C HIS A 260 -17.47 -6.80 17.72
N ASP A 261 -18.35 -5.90 17.28
CA ASP A 261 -19.34 -6.17 16.23
C ASP A 261 -18.69 -6.62 14.91
N ALA A 262 -17.50 -6.12 14.59
CA ALA A 262 -16.81 -6.40 13.33
C ALA A 262 -16.08 -7.75 13.30
N PHE A 263 -15.63 -8.25 14.46
CA PHE A 263 -14.79 -9.45 14.56
C PHE A 263 -15.45 -10.62 15.30
N PHE A 264 -16.60 -10.41 15.95
CA PHE A 264 -17.36 -11.47 16.61
C PHE A 264 -17.65 -12.65 15.66
N PRO A 265 -17.51 -13.91 16.10
CA PRO A 265 -17.18 -14.38 17.46
C PRO A 265 -15.68 -14.59 17.73
N PHE A 266 -14.79 -14.12 16.85
CA PHE A 266 -13.35 -14.33 16.98
C PHE A 266 -12.69 -13.21 17.78
N ASN A 267 -11.61 -13.56 18.48
CA ASN A 267 -10.74 -12.59 19.11
C ASN A 267 -9.55 -12.26 18.18
N TRP A 268 -9.45 -10.99 17.82
CA TRP A 268 -8.32 -10.41 17.09
C TRP A 268 -7.80 -9.19 17.84
N PRO A 269 -6.48 -8.95 17.85
CA PRO A 269 -5.91 -7.70 18.33
C PRO A 269 -5.89 -6.65 17.21
N ILE A 270 -6.15 -5.40 17.57
CA ILE A 270 -6.27 -4.29 16.62
C ILE A 270 -5.51 -3.06 17.13
N TRP A 271 -4.62 -2.51 16.31
CA TRP A 271 -3.86 -1.32 16.63
C TRP A 271 -4.74 -0.08 16.81
N ILE A 272 -4.43 0.69 17.86
CA ILE A 272 -4.91 2.05 18.09
C ILE A 272 -3.71 3.00 18.24
N GLY A 273 -3.94 4.30 18.11
CA GLY A 273 -2.89 5.32 18.05
C GLY A 273 -2.34 5.70 19.41
N ILE A 274 -1.93 4.71 20.21
CA ILE A 274 -1.35 4.88 21.55
C ILE A 274 -0.04 4.09 21.62
N ASN A 275 1.01 4.75 22.08
CA ASN A 275 2.33 4.16 22.29
C ASN A 275 3.12 4.91 23.37
N ASP A 276 4.15 4.27 23.90
CA ASP A 276 5.14 4.85 24.83
C ASP A 276 6.58 4.77 24.28
N LEU A 277 6.72 4.70 22.94
CA LEU A 277 7.99 4.63 22.21
C LEU A 277 9.02 5.70 22.62
N ARG A 278 8.56 6.88 23.06
CA ARG A 278 9.45 7.98 23.47
C ARG A 278 10.01 7.80 24.87
N SER A 279 9.24 7.19 25.77
CA SER A 279 9.60 7.04 27.18
C SER A 279 8.74 5.93 27.79
N GLU A 280 9.39 4.83 28.16
CA GLU A 280 8.78 3.69 28.85
C GLU A 280 7.79 4.10 29.95
N GLY A 281 6.58 3.54 29.91
CA GLY A 281 5.51 3.79 30.86
C GLY A 281 4.77 5.13 30.68
N MET A 282 5.18 5.97 29.72
CA MET A 282 4.54 7.25 29.40
C MET A 282 3.77 7.16 28.08
N TYR A 283 2.57 6.61 28.13
CA TYR A 283 1.70 6.47 26.96
C TYR A 283 1.20 7.81 26.42
N THR A 284 1.41 8.00 25.12
CA THR A 284 0.99 9.16 24.35
C THR A 284 0.24 8.73 23.10
N PHE A 285 -0.63 9.62 22.65
CA PHE A 285 -1.27 9.53 21.35
C PHE A 285 -0.29 9.92 20.24
N GLU A 286 -0.61 9.58 18.99
CA GLU A 286 0.19 9.96 17.80
C GLU A 286 0.37 11.47 17.63
N ASN A 287 -0.56 12.28 18.15
CA ASN A 287 -0.44 13.74 18.17
C ASN A 287 0.48 14.27 19.29
N GLY A 288 1.05 13.39 20.12
CA GLY A 288 1.95 13.72 21.22
C GLY A 288 1.26 14.10 22.54
N HIS A 289 -0.08 14.14 22.58
CA HIS A 289 -0.81 14.35 23.83
C HIS A 289 -0.73 13.10 24.72
N ARG A 290 -0.71 13.31 26.04
CA ARG A 290 -0.72 12.20 27.00
C ARG A 290 -2.09 11.54 27.06
N VAL A 291 -2.08 10.22 27.21
CA VAL A 291 -3.30 9.44 27.42
C VAL A 291 -3.81 9.68 28.85
N SER A 292 -5.10 9.97 28.98
CA SER A 292 -5.77 10.22 30.27
C SER A 292 -6.59 9.04 30.79
N TYR A 293 -7.04 8.17 29.90
CA TYR A 293 -7.88 7.02 30.21
C TYR A 293 -7.16 5.73 29.81
N PHE A 294 -7.24 4.70 30.64
CA PHE A 294 -6.57 3.42 30.41
C PHE A 294 -7.55 2.27 30.64
N ASN A 295 -7.63 1.34 29.67
CA ASN A 295 -8.46 0.13 29.77
C ASN A 295 -7.62 -1.15 29.67
N TRP A 296 -6.48 -1.19 30.35
CA TRP A 296 -5.59 -2.35 30.39
C TRP A 296 -6.30 -3.63 30.80
N TYR A 297 -5.95 -4.72 30.15
CA TYR A 297 -6.37 -6.05 30.56
C TYR A 297 -5.83 -6.40 31.95
N LYS A 298 -6.68 -6.94 32.80
CA LYS A 298 -6.34 -7.36 34.17
C LYS A 298 -7.14 -8.59 34.55
N ASP A 299 -6.43 -9.68 34.83
CA ASP A 299 -6.97 -10.88 35.48
C ASP A 299 -6.02 -11.32 36.62
N PRO A 300 -6.39 -12.34 37.43
CA PRO A 300 -5.57 -12.80 38.55
C PRO A 300 -4.17 -13.36 38.19
N LEU A 301 -3.95 -13.77 36.95
CA LEU A 301 -2.73 -14.39 36.41
C LEU A 301 -1.92 -13.42 35.51
N VAL A 302 -2.58 -12.53 34.77
CA VAL A 302 -1.98 -11.63 33.77
C VAL A 302 -2.52 -10.22 33.94
N THR A 303 -1.61 -9.25 33.98
CA THR A 303 -1.92 -7.82 34.00
C THR A 303 -1.13 -7.09 32.93
N GLN A 304 -1.77 -6.19 32.20
CA GLN A 304 -1.13 -5.30 31.23
C GLN A 304 -0.94 -3.89 31.84
N PRO A 305 0.05 -3.12 31.36
CA PRO A 305 1.11 -3.54 30.43
C PRO A 305 2.16 -4.45 31.11
N ASN A 306 2.80 -5.36 30.38
CA ASN A 306 3.80 -6.30 30.93
C ASN A 306 5.07 -6.53 30.09
N GLY A 307 5.17 -5.96 28.90
CA GLY A 307 6.32 -6.18 28.01
C GLY A 307 7.47 -5.20 28.19
N GLY A 308 7.26 -4.12 28.94
CA GLY A 308 8.27 -3.11 29.21
C GLY A 308 8.82 -2.50 27.90
N ILE A 309 10.14 -2.26 27.85
CA ILE A 309 10.81 -1.65 26.69
C ILE A 309 10.68 -2.43 25.37
N LEU A 310 10.22 -3.68 25.41
CA LEU A 310 10.03 -4.51 24.21
C LEU A 310 8.65 -4.31 23.58
N GLU A 311 7.65 -3.85 24.34
CA GLU A 311 6.26 -3.77 23.90
C GLU A 311 5.72 -2.36 24.13
N ASN A 312 5.90 -1.50 23.13
CA ASN A 312 5.65 -0.07 23.28
C ASN A 312 4.37 0.41 22.57
N CYS A 313 3.61 -0.50 21.94
CA CYS A 313 2.45 -0.18 21.10
C CYS A 313 1.19 -0.84 21.64
N VAL A 314 0.07 -0.11 21.61
CA VAL A 314 -1.18 -0.57 22.23
C VAL A 314 -2.16 -1.09 21.20
N SER A 315 -2.71 -2.26 21.50
CA SER A 315 -3.81 -2.86 20.75
C SER A 315 -5.06 -3.04 21.64
N ILE A 316 -6.22 -3.07 21.00
CA ILE A 316 -7.50 -3.48 21.62
C ILE A 316 -7.78 -4.93 21.22
N SER A 317 -8.19 -5.75 22.18
CA SER A 317 -8.71 -7.10 21.95
C SER A 317 -10.19 -7.03 21.53
N SER A 318 -10.59 -7.74 20.46
CA SER A 318 -11.95 -7.58 19.91
C SER A 318 -13.05 -8.26 20.71
N ASP A 319 -12.72 -9.17 21.62
CA ASP A 319 -13.68 -9.87 22.47
C ASP A 319 -14.11 -9.03 23.68
N ASP A 320 -13.15 -8.53 24.47
CA ASP A 320 -13.40 -7.85 25.74
C ASP A 320 -13.11 -6.33 25.70
N GLY A 321 -12.59 -5.84 24.58
CA GLY A 321 -12.22 -4.44 24.40
C GLY A 321 -11.06 -3.99 25.28
N LYS A 322 -10.28 -4.90 25.89
CA LYS A 322 -9.17 -4.55 26.78
C LYS A 322 -7.90 -4.25 26.02
N TRP A 323 -7.05 -3.44 26.64
CA TRP A 323 -5.79 -2.99 26.06
C TRP A 323 -4.67 -3.95 26.40
N TRP A 324 -3.82 -4.16 25.40
CA TRP A 324 -2.60 -4.96 25.49
C TRP A 324 -1.42 -4.18 24.93
N ASP A 325 -0.32 -4.12 25.68
CA ASP A 325 0.95 -3.69 25.13
C ASP A 325 1.52 -4.82 24.28
N ASN A 326 2.06 -4.47 23.12
CA ASN A 326 2.59 -5.43 22.17
C ASN A 326 3.85 -4.87 21.51
N ASP A 327 4.69 -5.79 21.04
CA ASP A 327 5.78 -5.46 20.12
C ASP A 327 5.20 -4.78 18.87
N CYS A 328 5.62 -3.54 18.63
CA CYS A 328 5.20 -2.68 17.52
C CYS A 328 5.47 -3.30 16.13
N SER A 329 6.39 -4.26 16.03
CA SER A 329 6.71 -4.99 14.80
C SER A 329 5.66 -6.03 14.43
N ARG A 330 4.81 -6.44 15.38
CA ARG A 330 3.70 -7.37 15.15
C ARG A 330 2.75 -6.82 14.09
N ARG A 331 2.27 -7.70 13.22
CA ARG A 331 1.31 -7.33 12.17
C ARG A 331 -0.09 -7.67 12.66
N MET A 332 -0.93 -6.64 12.80
CA MET A 332 -2.29 -6.74 13.32
C MET A 332 -3.23 -5.93 12.43
N TYR A 333 -4.55 -6.10 12.62
CA TYR A 333 -5.51 -5.16 12.05
C TYR A 333 -5.34 -3.79 12.70
N TYR A 334 -5.92 -2.76 12.10
CA TYR A 334 -5.82 -1.40 12.63
C TYR A 334 -7.10 -0.61 12.37
N ILE A 335 -7.30 0.45 13.17
CA ILE A 335 -8.42 1.36 13.02
C ILE A 335 -7.88 2.75 12.77
N CYS A 336 -8.36 3.39 11.70
CA CYS A 336 -8.10 4.80 11.47
C CYS A 336 -9.24 5.65 12.03
N GLU A 337 -8.89 6.80 12.60
CA GLU A 337 -9.81 7.91 12.85
C GLU A 337 -9.61 9.03 11.83
N TYR A 338 -10.70 9.71 11.46
CA TYR A 338 -10.75 10.81 10.50
C TYR A 338 -11.47 12.03 11.07
#